data_AF-A0A132TAS7-F1
#
_entry.id   AF-A0A132TAS7-F1
#
_cell.length_a   1.000
_cell.length_b   1.000
_cell.length_c   1.000
_cell.angle_alpha   90.00
_cell.angle_beta   90.00
_cell.angle_gamma   90.00
#
_symmetry.space_group_name_H-M   'P 1'
#
loop_
_entity.id
_entity.type
_entity.pdbx_description
1 polymer ?
#
loop_
_entity_poly.entity_id
_entity_poly.type
_entity_poly.pdbx_seq_one_letter_code
_entity_poly.pdbx_strand_id
1 'polypeptide(L)'
;MAIFHNGGDFAVEQLPIEQIAPGDVVIADTDEGTPYLYQVHVKRFEHNRAAGEPPMIVLQGKPLPGVEFVPQTRAPVGTLAHRVIPRPTAAKKPSKPATDAAPDFRHPKCYANTRGGCSKKISGEHFISHSLILLYSFDDPDLKIKHDSGYGIREFVQPKKFVANILCEKHNNDLSRADDAALAFAKFMRTISMRYRGGAGEWGGYEEITISGDDFQAWVLKLILNHVVGKAFIHQKGEFVSPFPPEAVDLLLGRAMWPETWGLCVAGDPANKDLRINAFDNLEDITTEWCTFQPFVFHPDVPEKANEVGGGIVNLNGVGFGLTVFNPGRELPSFNNPENPLRGSVQRPEYMAWQINGVQKRVNFTWSDVWAHKNVTYTMVDRD
;
A
#
# COMPACT_ATOMS: atom_id res chain seq x y z
N MET A 1 -3.88 27.99 8.71
CA MET A 1 -3.15 27.12 9.66
C MET A 1 -2.68 28.01 10.79
N ALA A 2 -3.29 27.90 11.98
CA ALA A 2 -2.91 28.72 13.13
C ALA A 2 -1.79 28.01 13.89
N ILE A 3 -0.57 28.55 13.84
CA ILE A 3 0.57 28.08 14.63
C ILE A 3 0.48 28.81 15.97
N PHE A 4 0.24 28.07 17.05
CA PHE A 4 0.26 28.64 18.40
C PHE A 4 1.68 28.58 18.95
N HIS A 5 2.31 29.74 19.13
CA HIS A 5 3.56 29.85 19.86
C HIS A 5 3.24 29.96 21.35
N ASN A 6 3.51 28.90 22.12
CA ASN A 6 3.59 28.99 23.58
C ASN A 6 5.08 29.00 23.97
N GLY A 7 5.45 29.73 25.01
CA GLY A 7 6.81 30.22 25.32
C GLY A 7 7.91 29.19 25.64
N GLY A 8 8.00 28.07 24.92
CA GLY A 8 9.11 27.12 24.96
C GLY A 8 9.31 26.42 23.61
N ASP A 9 10.40 26.77 22.91
CA ASP A 9 11.17 26.10 21.83
C ASP A 9 10.54 25.13 20.79
N PHE A 10 9.23 24.91 20.72
CA PHE A 10 8.60 24.01 19.77
C PHE A 10 7.41 24.67 19.05
N ALA A 11 7.25 24.38 17.75
CA ALA A 11 6.06 24.78 17.01
C ALA A 11 4.98 23.70 17.17
N VAL A 12 3.71 24.10 17.21
CA VAL A 12 2.57 23.19 17.31
C VAL A 12 1.67 23.41 16.11
N GLU A 13 1.17 22.32 15.52
CA GLU A 13 0.13 22.34 14.50
C GLU A 13 -1.09 21.53 14.95
N GLN A 14 -2.25 21.94 14.46
CA GLN A 14 -3.49 21.19 14.60
C GLN A 14 -3.73 20.39 13.33
N LEU A 15 -3.90 19.08 13.49
CA LEU A 15 -4.22 18.15 12.41
C LEU A 15 -5.31 17.19 12.88
N PRO A 16 -6.18 16.69 11.99
CA PRO A 16 -7.08 15.59 12.32
C PRO A 16 -6.29 14.39 12.90
N ILE A 17 -6.84 13.73 13.92
CA ILE A 17 -6.18 12.65 14.68
C ILE A 17 -5.77 11.47 13.78
N GLU A 18 -6.44 11.26 12.65
CA GLU A 18 -6.07 10.29 11.63
C GLU A 18 -4.74 10.59 10.93
N GLN A 19 -4.24 11.82 10.99
CA GLN A 19 -2.95 12.24 10.41
C GLN A 19 -1.77 12.14 11.37
N ILE A 20 -2.01 11.94 12.67
CA ILE A 20 -0.95 11.70 13.67
C ILE A 20 -0.32 10.33 13.42
N ALA A 21 1.01 10.23 13.36
CA ALA A 21 1.73 8.98 13.13
C ALA A 21 2.48 8.50 14.39
N PRO A 22 2.75 7.18 14.54
CA PRO A 22 3.77 6.71 15.48
C PRO A 22 5.09 7.47 15.29
N GLY A 23 5.68 7.92 16.39
CA GLY A 23 6.86 8.78 16.41
C GLY A 23 6.55 10.27 16.55
N ASP A 24 5.34 10.73 16.19
CA ASP A 24 4.90 12.09 16.45
C ASP A 24 4.78 12.35 17.95
N VAL A 25 5.04 13.57 18.37
CA VAL A 25 4.80 14.03 19.75
C VAL A 25 3.48 14.80 19.74
N VAL A 26 2.54 14.41 20.60
CA VAL A 26 1.23 15.05 20.69
C VAL A 26 0.99 15.64 22.07
N ILE A 27 0.13 16.66 22.11
CA ILE A 27 -0.40 17.23 23.35
C ILE A 27 -1.77 16.58 23.60
N ALA A 28 -1.96 16.06 24.81
CA ALA A 28 -3.23 15.55 25.29
C ALA A 28 -3.50 16.07 26.71
N ASP A 29 -4.75 16.01 27.14
CA ASP A 29 -5.14 16.38 28.49
C ASP A 29 -5.33 15.12 29.36
N THR A 30 -4.92 15.19 30.63
CA THR A 30 -5.29 14.17 31.63
C THR A 30 -6.79 14.24 31.91
N ASP A 31 -7.34 13.25 32.64
CA ASP A 31 -8.73 13.28 33.10
C ASP A 31 -9.03 14.52 33.97
N GLU A 32 -8.00 15.11 34.58
CA GLU A 32 -8.05 16.35 35.37
C GLU A 32 -7.89 17.62 34.53
N GLY A 33 -7.79 17.50 33.20
CA GLY A 33 -7.64 18.62 32.26
C GLY A 33 -6.22 19.21 32.22
N THR A 34 -5.21 18.52 32.74
CA THR A 34 -3.83 18.99 32.70
C THR A 34 -3.16 18.55 31.39
N PRO A 35 -2.62 19.47 30.58
CA PRO A 35 -1.97 19.09 29.33
C PRO A 35 -0.65 18.37 29.60
N TYR A 36 -0.40 17.32 28.84
CA TYR A 36 0.85 16.56 28.86
C TYR A 36 1.28 16.21 27.43
N LEU A 37 2.58 15.98 27.28
CA LEU A 37 3.22 15.60 26.03
C LEU A 37 3.58 14.13 26.08
N TYR A 38 3.32 13.41 24.99
CA TYR A 38 3.87 12.07 24.81
C TYR A 38 4.18 11.80 23.35
N GLN A 39 5.22 10.98 23.14
CA GLN A 39 5.49 10.43 21.82
C GLN A 39 4.53 9.27 21.58
N VAL A 40 3.78 9.34 20.49
CA VAL A 40 2.90 8.27 20.05
C VAL A 40 3.76 7.06 19.72
N HIS A 41 3.57 5.98 20.46
CA HIS A 41 4.26 4.72 20.21
C HIS A 41 3.41 3.76 19.40
N VAL A 42 2.13 3.69 19.73
CA VAL A 42 1.14 2.85 19.07
C VAL A 42 -0.02 3.74 18.66
N LYS A 43 -0.55 3.52 17.46
CA LYS A 43 -1.85 4.08 17.04
C LYS A 43 -2.77 2.90 16.72
N ARG A 44 -4.04 2.96 17.08
CA ARG A 44 -5.00 1.88 16.83
C ARG A 44 -6.30 2.46 16.33
N PHE A 45 -7.01 1.63 15.58
CA PHE A 45 -8.36 1.92 15.14
C PHE A 45 -9.32 1.01 15.89
N GLU A 46 -10.31 1.60 16.55
CA GLU A 46 -11.37 0.89 17.23
C GLU A 46 -12.70 1.25 16.58
N HIS A 47 -13.48 0.25 16.21
CA HIS A 47 -14.82 0.48 15.67
C HIS A 47 -15.76 -0.60 16.16
N ASN A 48 -16.73 -0.20 16.99
CA ASN A 48 -17.80 -1.07 17.46
C ASN A 48 -19.06 -0.88 16.60
N ARG A 49 -19.05 -1.51 15.42
CA ARG A 49 -20.16 -1.42 14.46
C ARG A 49 -21.50 -1.90 15.06
N ALA A 50 -21.46 -2.89 15.94
CA ALA A 50 -22.67 -3.44 16.58
C ALA A 50 -23.34 -2.45 17.53
N ALA A 51 -22.55 -1.56 18.15
CA ALA A 51 -23.05 -0.50 19.03
C ALA A 51 -23.39 0.81 18.29
N GLY A 52 -23.11 0.91 16.98
CA GLY A 52 -23.31 2.14 16.20
C GLY A 52 -22.38 3.28 16.62
N GLU A 53 -21.26 2.97 17.30
CA GLU A 53 -20.29 3.96 17.74
C GLU A 53 -19.49 4.52 16.55
N PRO A 54 -19.15 5.82 16.53
CA PRO A 54 -18.27 6.36 15.52
C PRO A 54 -16.91 5.65 15.59
N PRO A 55 -16.21 5.51 14.46
CA PRO A 55 -14.87 4.95 14.46
C PRO A 55 -13.92 5.83 15.28
N MET A 56 -13.17 5.20 16.17
CA MET A 56 -12.27 5.86 17.12
C MET A 56 -10.82 5.58 16.73
N ILE A 57 -9.96 6.57 16.96
CA ILE A 57 -8.51 6.43 16.92
C ILE A 57 -7.97 6.52 18.34
N VAL A 58 -7.18 5.52 18.71
CA VAL A 58 -6.46 5.47 19.98
C VAL A 58 -4.98 5.69 19.69
N LEU A 59 -4.40 6.72 20.29
CA LEU A 59 -2.97 6.97 20.33
C LEU A 59 -2.47 6.54 21.71
N GLN A 60 -1.39 5.77 21.79
CA GLN A 60 -0.79 5.33 23.04
C GLN A 60 0.71 5.60 22.99
N GLY A 61 1.26 6.21 24.05
CA GLY A 61 2.70 6.32 24.23
C GLY A 61 3.29 5.09 24.93
N LYS A 62 4.58 5.17 25.25
CA LYS A 62 5.20 4.19 26.16
C LYS A 62 4.96 4.60 27.61
N PRO A 63 4.73 3.64 28.52
CA PRO A 63 4.84 3.93 29.94
C PRO A 63 6.27 4.42 30.23
N LEU A 64 6.38 5.43 31.09
CA LEU A 64 7.68 5.87 31.59
C LEU A 64 8.28 4.77 32.49
N PRO A 65 9.62 4.60 32.52
CA PRO A 65 10.25 3.61 33.39
C PRO A 65 9.78 3.76 34.85
N GLY A 66 9.20 2.71 35.42
CA GLY A 66 8.69 2.71 36.80
C GLY A 66 7.29 3.30 36.99
N VAL A 67 6.58 3.64 35.90
CA VAL A 67 5.21 4.17 35.91
C VAL A 67 4.30 3.20 35.17
N GLU A 68 3.21 2.74 35.79
CA GLU A 68 2.21 1.88 35.11
C GLU A 68 1.32 2.63 34.13
N PHE A 69 1.21 3.95 34.29
CA PHE A 69 0.41 4.81 33.42
C PHE A 69 0.96 4.79 31.99
N VAL A 70 0.12 4.34 31.07
CA VAL A 70 0.35 4.44 29.62
C VAL A 70 -0.37 5.69 29.13
N PRO A 71 0.34 6.75 28.72
CA PRO A 71 -0.30 7.93 28.16
C PRO A 71 -1.11 7.54 26.93
N GLN A 72 -2.35 7.98 26.85
CA GLN A 72 -3.22 7.65 25.73
C GLN A 72 -4.21 8.77 25.41
N THR A 73 -4.60 8.84 24.13
CA THR A 73 -5.66 9.70 23.64
C THR A 73 -6.59 8.88 22.78
N ARG A 74 -7.89 8.88 23.10
CA ARG A 74 -8.93 8.21 22.33
C ARG A 74 -9.91 9.24 21.82
N ALA A 75 -10.05 9.39 20.51
CA ALA A 75 -10.98 10.35 19.92
C ALA A 75 -11.59 9.84 18.61
N PRO A 76 -12.80 10.30 18.23
CA PRO A 76 -13.39 10.02 16.93
C PRO A 76 -12.49 10.51 15.80
N VAL A 77 -12.58 9.85 14.64
CA VAL A 77 -11.93 10.30 13.40
C VAL A 77 -12.39 11.73 13.05
N GLY A 78 -11.47 12.55 12.52
CA GLY A 78 -11.72 13.97 12.24
C GLY A 78 -11.47 14.90 13.44
N THR A 79 -11.33 14.37 14.67
CA THR A 79 -11.01 15.19 15.85
C THR A 79 -9.66 15.88 15.66
N LEU A 80 -9.58 17.20 15.85
CA LEU A 80 -8.31 17.93 15.78
C LEU A 80 -7.43 17.60 16.98
N ALA A 81 -6.24 17.08 16.70
CA ALA A 81 -5.19 16.82 17.66
C ALA A 81 -4.03 17.82 17.47
N HIS A 82 -3.34 18.13 18.55
CA HIS A 82 -2.17 19.01 18.52
C HIS A 82 -0.90 18.18 18.39
N ARG A 83 -0.20 18.32 17.27
CA ARG A 83 1.12 17.73 17.04
C ARG A 83 2.21 18.76 17.29
N VAL A 84 3.22 18.38 18.06
CA VAL A 84 4.45 19.14 18.20
C VAL A 84 5.31 18.90 16.97
N ILE A 85 5.69 19.97 16.29
CA ILE A 85 6.65 19.97 15.18
C ILE A 85 8.05 20.02 15.80
N PRO A 86 8.84 18.93 15.70
CA PRO A 86 10.22 18.97 16.13
C PRO A 86 11.00 19.96 15.26
N ARG A 87 11.94 20.71 15.85
CA ARG A 87 12.95 21.44 15.05
C ARG A 87 13.61 20.42 14.10
N PRO A 88 13.91 20.78 12.84
CA PRO A 88 14.68 19.92 11.96
C PRO A 88 16.02 19.62 12.62
N THR A 89 16.15 18.41 13.16
CA THR A 89 17.42 17.87 13.61
C THR A 89 18.13 17.30 12.38
N ALA A 90 19.46 17.43 12.36
CA ALA A 90 20.30 17.01 11.25
C ALA A 90 19.89 15.61 10.74
N ALA A 91 19.75 15.51 9.42
CA ALA A 91 19.33 14.31 8.71
C ALA A 91 19.99 13.04 9.29
N LYS A 92 19.19 11.99 9.50
CA LYS A 92 19.71 10.65 9.80
C LYS A 92 20.84 10.33 8.80
N LYS A 93 22.01 10.00 9.34
CA LYS A 93 23.16 9.56 8.55
C LYS A 93 22.70 8.49 7.55
N PRO A 94 23.06 8.59 6.26
CA PRO A 94 22.79 7.52 5.31
C PRO A 94 23.38 6.22 5.86
N SER A 95 22.62 5.14 5.73
CA SER A 95 23.08 3.80 6.06
C SER A 95 24.40 3.53 5.31
N LYS A 96 25.33 2.90 6.03
CA LYS A 96 26.67 2.54 5.54
C LYS A 96 26.52 1.84 4.18
N PRO A 97 27.33 2.18 3.16
CA PRO A 97 27.29 1.48 1.87
C PRO A 97 27.39 -0.03 2.11
N ALA A 98 26.48 -0.79 1.49
CA ALA A 98 26.55 -2.25 1.52
C ALA A 98 27.96 -2.65 1.07
N THR A 99 28.70 -3.35 1.93
CA THR A 99 30.07 -3.81 1.66
C THR A 99 30.16 -4.46 0.28
N ASP A 100 31.05 -3.91 -0.54
CA ASP A 100 31.26 -4.21 -1.96
C ASP A 100 31.35 -5.72 -2.20
N ALA A 101 30.24 -6.31 -2.62
CA ALA A 101 30.28 -7.57 -3.34
C ALA A 101 30.83 -7.28 -4.74
N ALA A 102 31.51 -8.27 -5.34
CA ALA A 102 31.92 -8.14 -6.73
C ALA A 102 30.70 -7.83 -7.62
N PRO A 103 30.83 -7.02 -8.69
CA PRO A 103 29.70 -6.60 -9.53
C PRO A 103 28.87 -7.77 -10.09
N ASP A 104 29.48 -8.94 -10.24
CA ASP A 104 28.89 -10.18 -10.74
C ASP A 104 28.31 -11.07 -9.62
N PHE A 105 28.45 -10.72 -8.35
CA PHE A 105 27.99 -11.53 -7.23
C PHE A 105 26.46 -11.76 -7.29
N ARG A 106 26.06 -13.02 -7.14
CA ARG A 106 24.67 -13.47 -7.14
C ARG A 106 24.32 -14.08 -5.79
N HIS A 107 23.56 -13.36 -4.98
CA HIS A 107 23.13 -13.89 -3.68
C HIS A 107 22.10 -15.01 -3.90
N PRO A 108 22.32 -16.25 -3.43
CA PRO A 108 21.51 -17.41 -3.82
C PRO A 108 20.04 -17.32 -3.38
N LYS A 109 19.75 -16.57 -2.31
CA LYS A 109 18.37 -16.32 -1.83
C LYS A 109 17.68 -15.12 -2.45
N CYS A 110 18.37 -14.30 -3.26
CA CYS A 110 17.78 -13.13 -3.88
C CYS A 110 17.18 -13.53 -5.23
N TYR A 111 15.86 -13.44 -5.41
CA TYR A 111 15.25 -13.81 -6.71
C TYR A 111 15.69 -12.89 -7.85
N ALA A 112 16.11 -11.66 -7.52
CA ALA A 112 16.64 -10.68 -8.47
C ALA A 112 18.10 -10.94 -8.91
N ASN A 113 18.70 -12.07 -8.52
CA ASN A 113 20.11 -12.39 -8.79
C ASN A 113 20.43 -12.78 -10.25
N THR A 114 19.48 -12.67 -11.17
CA THR A 114 19.57 -13.17 -12.56
C THR A 114 20.81 -12.70 -13.31
N ARG A 115 21.27 -11.46 -13.05
CA ARG A 115 22.42 -10.83 -13.73
C ARG A 115 23.55 -10.36 -12.81
N GLY A 116 23.58 -10.79 -11.54
CA GLY A 116 24.59 -10.30 -10.57
C GLY A 116 24.15 -9.03 -9.82
N GLY A 117 25.12 -8.25 -9.34
CA GLY A 117 24.90 -6.98 -8.63
C GLY A 117 24.29 -7.11 -7.22
N CYS A 118 24.26 -8.31 -6.66
CA CYS A 118 23.70 -8.51 -5.32
C CYS A 118 24.65 -8.01 -4.24
N SER A 119 24.11 -7.61 -3.09
CA SER A 119 24.92 -7.51 -1.86
C SER A 119 25.08 -8.90 -1.22
N LYS A 120 26.11 -9.07 -0.38
CA LYS A 120 26.32 -10.30 0.41
C LYS A 120 25.28 -10.52 1.51
N LYS A 121 24.44 -9.51 1.80
CA LYS A 121 23.45 -9.54 2.87
C LYS A 121 22.05 -9.69 2.30
N ILE A 122 21.28 -10.62 2.86
CA ILE A 122 19.86 -10.74 2.58
C ILE A 122 19.09 -9.70 3.39
N SER A 123 18.15 -9.00 2.77
CA SER A 123 17.23 -8.12 3.50
C SER A 123 16.14 -8.94 4.17
N GLY A 124 15.61 -8.44 5.28
CA GLY A 124 14.38 -8.93 5.89
C GLY A 124 13.15 -8.46 5.10
N GLU A 125 13.14 -8.69 3.78
CA GLU A 125 12.05 -8.22 2.93
C GLU A 125 10.74 -8.91 3.29
N HIS A 126 9.69 -8.11 3.37
CA HIS A 126 8.35 -8.55 3.72
C HIS A 126 7.55 -8.95 2.47
N PHE A 127 6.50 -9.76 2.63
CA PHE A 127 5.63 -10.09 1.48
C PHE A 127 4.87 -8.87 0.93
N ILE A 128 4.59 -7.88 1.79
CA ILE A 128 4.06 -6.56 1.46
C ILE A 128 5.07 -5.52 1.97
N SER A 129 5.18 -4.37 1.31
CA SER A 129 6.01 -3.24 1.72
C SER A 129 5.87 -2.91 3.20
N HIS A 130 7.00 -2.83 3.91
CA HIS A 130 7.01 -2.54 5.34
C HIS A 130 6.35 -1.19 5.67
N SER A 131 6.50 -0.19 4.80
CA SER A 131 5.85 1.12 4.95
C SER A 131 4.32 1.06 4.96
N LEU A 132 3.72 0.17 4.16
CA LEU A 132 2.28 -0.07 4.14
C LEU A 132 1.84 -0.80 5.41
N ILE A 133 2.62 -1.78 5.85
CA ILE A 133 2.37 -2.45 7.14
C ILE A 133 2.33 -1.40 8.25
N LEU A 134 3.32 -0.50 8.34
CA LEU A 134 3.32 0.59 9.33
C LEU A 134 2.11 1.51 9.20
N LEU A 135 1.66 1.81 7.98
CA LEU A 135 0.50 2.68 7.75
C LEU A 135 -0.81 2.11 8.31
N TYR A 136 -1.03 0.79 8.20
CA TYR A 136 -2.29 0.15 8.60
C TYR A 136 -2.21 -0.59 9.94
N SER A 137 -1.03 -1.06 10.32
CA SER A 137 -0.81 -1.73 11.59
C SER A 137 -0.29 -0.82 12.67
N PHE A 138 0.22 0.38 12.34
CA PHE A 138 0.69 1.38 13.32
C PHE A 138 1.65 0.81 14.38
N ASP A 139 2.52 -0.12 13.98
CA ASP A 139 3.40 -0.89 14.88
C ASP A 139 2.69 -1.70 15.97
N ASP A 140 1.37 -1.88 15.90
CA ASP A 140 0.62 -2.73 16.81
C ASP A 140 1.05 -4.20 16.66
N PRO A 141 1.72 -4.79 17.68
CA PRO A 141 2.17 -6.18 17.62
C PRO A 141 1.01 -7.18 17.64
N ASP A 142 -0.18 -6.74 18.03
CA ASP A 142 -1.40 -7.54 18.10
C ASP A 142 -2.26 -7.37 16.85
N LEU A 143 -1.95 -6.38 16.00
CA LEU A 143 -2.63 -6.22 14.73
C LEU A 143 -2.23 -7.34 13.77
N LYS A 144 -3.25 -7.71 13.04
CA LYS A 144 -3.43 -9.00 12.42
C LYS A 144 -3.92 -8.64 11.02
N ILE A 145 -3.09 -8.88 10.00
CA ILE A 145 -3.43 -8.56 8.59
C ILE A 145 -4.09 -9.78 7.95
N LYS A 146 -5.33 -9.63 7.45
CA LYS A 146 -6.06 -10.68 6.73
C LYS A 146 -5.89 -10.48 5.23
N HIS A 147 -5.34 -11.47 4.53
CA HIS A 147 -5.41 -11.50 3.06
C HIS A 147 -6.65 -12.28 2.63
N ASP A 148 -7.69 -11.58 2.18
CA ASP A 148 -8.95 -12.20 1.75
C ASP A 148 -9.11 -12.22 0.23
N SER A 149 -8.36 -13.10 -0.44
CA SER A 149 -8.52 -13.36 -1.88
C SER A 149 -8.91 -14.81 -2.19
N GLY A 150 -9.13 -15.65 -1.18
CA GLY A 150 -9.25 -17.09 -1.39
C GLY A 150 -7.93 -17.78 -1.79
N TYR A 151 -6.90 -17.06 -2.27
CA TYR A 151 -5.63 -17.62 -2.71
C TYR A 151 -4.42 -17.22 -1.82
N GLY A 152 -4.52 -16.17 -1.01
CA GLY A 152 -3.45 -15.68 -0.11
C GLY A 152 -3.45 -16.23 1.33
N ILE A 153 -2.74 -15.54 2.23
CA ILE A 153 -2.66 -15.89 3.65
C ILE A 153 -3.99 -15.56 4.36
N ARG A 154 -4.84 -16.58 4.51
CA ARG A 154 -6.17 -16.47 5.13
C ARG A 154 -6.16 -16.23 6.64
N GLU A 155 -4.97 -16.27 7.24
CA GLU A 155 -4.78 -16.09 8.67
C GLU A 155 -4.16 -14.75 8.96
N PHE A 156 -4.56 -14.19 10.08
CA PHE A 156 -3.98 -12.98 10.57
C PHE A 156 -2.50 -13.16 10.96
N VAL A 157 -1.59 -12.52 10.24
CA VAL A 157 -0.15 -12.58 10.54
C VAL A 157 0.31 -11.27 11.19
N GLN A 158 1.14 -11.40 12.24
CA GLN A 158 1.81 -10.27 12.87
C GLN A 158 2.86 -9.69 11.91
N PRO A 159 3.01 -8.36 11.81
CA PRO A 159 4.03 -7.69 10.99
C PRO A 159 5.42 -8.35 11.01
N LYS A 160 5.93 -8.64 12.21
CA LYS A 160 7.27 -9.26 12.43
C LYS A 160 7.43 -10.67 11.86
N LYS A 161 6.33 -11.38 11.60
CA LYS A 161 6.33 -12.74 11.02
C LYS A 161 6.16 -12.71 9.51
N PHE A 162 5.95 -11.54 8.93
CA PHE A 162 5.66 -11.34 7.51
C PHE A 162 6.94 -11.14 6.67
N VAL A 163 8.05 -11.78 7.05
CA VAL A 163 9.37 -11.65 6.42
C VAL A 163 9.69 -12.89 5.60
N ALA A 164 10.04 -12.71 4.33
CA ALA A 164 10.32 -13.78 3.38
C ALA A 164 11.83 -14.01 3.15
N ASN A 165 12.70 -13.02 3.39
CA ASN A 165 14.15 -13.09 3.13
C ASN A 165 14.51 -13.46 1.68
N ILE A 166 13.88 -12.79 0.72
CA ILE A 166 13.88 -13.13 -0.72
C ILE A 166 14.58 -12.10 -1.62
N LEU A 167 15.04 -10.98 -1.06
CA LEU A 167 15.83 -9.95 -1.76
C LEU A 167 17.11 -9.65 -0.97
N CYS A 168 18.19 -9.30 -1.67
CA CYS A 168 19.39 -8.78 -1.00
C CYS A 168 19.19 -7.31 -0.63
N GLU A 169 19.97 -6.79 0.33
CA GLU A 169 19.86 -5.38 0.75
C GLU A 169 19.98 -4.42 -0.44
N LYS A 170 20.89 -4.69 -1.40
CA LYS A 170 21.05 -3.82 -2.56
C LYS A 170 19.81 -3.78 -3.43
N HIS A 171 19.33 -4.92 -3.94
CA HIS A 171 18.15 -4.93 -4.82
C HIS A 171 16.89 -4.47 -4.10
N ASN A 172 16.79 -4.71 -2.79
CA ASN A 172 15.66 -4.19 -2.04
C ASN A 172 15.71 -2.66 -1.92
N ASN A 173 16.89 -2.09 -1.66
CA ASN A 173 17.08 -0.64 -1.62
C ASN A 173 16.85 -0.01 -3.00
N ASP A 174 17.30 -0.64 -4.08
CA ASP A 174 17.07 -0.20 -5.45
C ASP A 174 15.56 -0.13 -5.78
N LEU A 175 14.74 -0.98 -5.14
CA LEU A 175 13.28 -1.02 -5.29
C LEU A 175 12.50 -0.17 -4.28
N SER A 176 13.17 0.56 -3.39
CA SER A 176 12.50 1.39 -2.35
C SER A 176 11.55 2.45 -2.94
N ARG A 177 11.87 3.00 -4.11
CA ARG A 177 11.01 3.97 -4.81
C ARG A 177 9.63 3.38 -5.17
N ALA A 178 9.58 2.09 -5.46
CA ALA A 178 8.32 1.39 -5.71
C ALA A 178 7.46 1.36 -4.44
N ASP A 179 8.06 1.03 -3.29
CA ASP A 179 7.39 1.05 -1.99
C ASP A 179 6.90 2.45 -1.62
N ASP A 180 7.65 3.51 -1.95
CA ASP A 180 7.27 4.90 -1.73
C ASP A 180 6.05 5.33 -2.57
N ALA A 181 6.00 4.94 -3.85
CA ALA A 181 4.86 5.23 -4.72
C ALA A 181 3.57 4.59 -4.20
N ALA A 182 3.65 3.33 -3.76
CA ALA A 182 2.51 2.63 -3.17
C ALA A 182 2.07 3.26 -1.84
N LEU A 183 3.02 3.67 -0.99
CA LEU A 183 2.74 4.37 0.25
C LEU A 183 2.02 5.70 0.00
N ALA A 184 2.44 6.47 -1.00
CA ALA A 184 1.80 7.73 -1.36
C ALA A 184 0.35 7.53 -1.78
N PHE A 185 0.08 6.54 -2.64
CA PHE A 185 -1.27 6.15 -3.02
C PHE A 185 -2.11 5.76 -1.79
N ALA A 186 -1.60 4.83 -0.98
CA ALA A 186 -2.28 4.29 0.19
C ALA A 186 -2.62 5.38 1.22
N LYS A 187 -1.71 6.31 1.48
CA LYS A 187 -1.92 7.46 2.35
C LYS A 187 -3.03 8.39 1.85
N PHE A 188 -3.04 8.67 0.54
CA PHE A 188 -4.07 9.52 -0.05
C PHE A 188 -5.44 8.87 0.08
N MET A 189 -5.58 7.63 -0.39
CA MET A 189 -6.83 6.87 -0.30
C MET A 189 -7.32 6.77 1.13
N ARG A 190 -6.46 6.34 2.06
CA ARG A 190 -6.81 6.24 3.47
C ARG A 190 -7.29 7.58 4.03
N THR A 191 -6.62 8.69 3.73
CA THR A 191 -6.98 10.01 4.25
C THR A 191 -8.33 10.51 3.72
N ILE A 192 -8.63 10.32 2.42
CA ILE A 192 -9.94 10.70 1.87
C ILE A 192 -11.06 9.79 2.40
N SER A 193 -10.83 8.48 2.50
CA SER A 193 -11.84 7.53 3.00
C SER A 193 -12.15 7.76 4.48
N MET A 194 -11.14 8.00 5.31
CA MET A 194 -11.32 8.26 6.75
C MET A 194 -12.10 9.55 6.99
N ARG A 195 -11.85 10.63 6.24
CA ARG A 195 -12.63 11.86 6.36
C ARG A 195 -14.08 11.68 5.90
N TYR A 196 -14.28 10.98 4.77
CA TYR A 196 -15.61 10.76 4.23
C TYR A 196 -16.46 9.81 5.08
N ARG A 197 -15.90 8.72 5.64
CA ARG A 197 -16.67 7.72 6.41
C ARG A 197 -16.48 7.77 7.92
N GLY A 198 -15.30 8.13 8.39
CA GLY A 198 -15.01 8.24 9.82
C GLY A 198 -15.22 9.65 10.38
N GLY A 199 -15.18 10.67 9.53
CA GLY A 199 -15.43 12.06 9.91
C GLY A 199 -16.90 12.48 9.73
N ALA A 200 -17.14 13.71 9.30
CA ALA A 200 -18.46 14.32 9.22
C ALA A 200 -19.36 13.83 8.06
N GLY A 201 -18.91 12.85 7.25
CA GLY A 201 -19.64 12.44 6.05
C GLY A 201 -19.35 13.29 4.80
N GLU A 202 -18.53 14.34 4.92
CA GLU A 202 -18.33 15.31 3.86
C GLU A 202 -17.24 14.86 2.87
N TRP A 203 -17.56 14.94 1.56
CA TRP A 203 -16.59 14.69 0.50
C TRP A 203 -15.50 15.79 0.45
N GLY A 204 -15.80 16.99 0.96
CA GLY A 204 -14.87 18.13 0.99
C GLY A 204 -14.60 18.74 -0.39
N GLY A 205 -13.46 19.42 -0.53
CA GLY A 205 -13.05 20.12 -1.77
C GLY A 205 -12.21 19.25 -2.73
N TYR A 206 -11.74 19.84 -3.82
CA TYR A 206 -10.83 19.16 -4.76
C TYR A 206 -9.51 18.79 -4.08
N GLU A 207 -9.03 17.57 -4.30
CA GLU A 207 -7.72 17.12 -3.80
C GLU A 207 -7.05 16.21 -4.81
N GLU A 208 -5.73 16.30 -4.95
CA GLU A 208 -4.96 15.43 -5.83
C GLU A 208 -3.58 15.07 -5.28
N ILE A 209 -3.06 13.95 -5.77
CA ILE A 209 -1.64 13.57 -5.65
C ILE A 209 -1.10 13.18 -7.02
N THR A 210 0.22 13.27 -7.18
CA THR A 210 0.93 12.73 -8.35
C THR A 210 1.94 11.70 -7.89
N ILE A 211 1.92 10.52 -8.50
CA ILE A 211 2.85 9.43 -8.24
C ILE A 211 3.47 8.93 -9.55
N SER A 212 4.65 8.31 -9.44
CA SER A 212 5.29 7.63 -10.56
C SER A 212 4.51 6.36 -10.90
N GLY A 213 3.92 6.32 -12.10
CA GLY A 213 3.23 5.14 -12.63
C GLY A 213 4.19 3.97 -12.83
N ASP A 214 5.42 4.25 -13.27
CA ASP A 214 6.48 3.24 -13.42
C ASP A 214 6.84 2.60 -12.07
N ASP A 215 7.08 3.42 -11.05
CA ASP A 215 7.43 2.93 -9.71
C ASP A 215 6.24 2.19 -9.07
N PHE A 216 5.00 2.68 -9.26
CA PHE A 216 3.80 2.02 -8.76
C PHE A 216 3.53 0.68 -9.46
N GLN A 217 3.73 0.59 -10.78
CA GLN A 217 3.67 -0.66 -11.54
C GLN A 217 4.74 -1.65 -11.08
N ALA A 218 5.97 -1.17 -10.86
CA ALA A 218 7.06 -1.98 -10.33
C ALA A 218 6.72 -2.48 -8.91
N TRP A 219 6.02 -1.71 -8.10
CA TRP A 219 5.55 -2.15 -6.78
C TRP A 219 4.53 -3.28 -6.89
N VAL A 220 3.53 -3.15 -7.78
CA VAL A 220 2.57 -4.23 -8.03
C VAL A 220 3.32 -5.49 -8.45
N LEU A 221 4.28 -5.39 -9.38
CA LEU A 221 5.09 -6.54 -9.80
C LEU A 221 5.91 -7.12 -8.64
N LYS A 222 6.60 -6.27 -7.86
CA LYS A 222 7.37 -6.66 -6.67
C LYS A 222 6.51 -7.49 -5.72
N LEU A 223 5.28 -7.04 -5.47
CA LEU A 223 4.35 -7.71 -4.58
C LEU A 223 4.01 -9.12 -5.08
N ILE A 224 3.71 -9.25 -6.37
CA ILE A 224 3.40 -10.54 -7.01
C ILE A 224 4.60 -11.49 -6.87
N LEU A 225 5.79 -11.03 -7.26
CA LEU A 225 7.01 -11.83 -7.19
C LEU A 225 7.34 -12.24 -5.75
N ASN A 226 7.15 -11.33 -4.78
CA ASN A 226 7.37 -11.62 -3.37
C ASN A 226 6.46 -12.75 -2.86
N HIS A 227 5.18 -12.74 -3.24
CA HIS A 227 4.24 -13.78 -2.84
C HIS A 227 4.53 -15.13 -3.51
N VAL A 228 4.90 -15.12 -4.80
CA VAL A 228 5.27 -16.34 -5.53
C VAL A 228 6.52 -16.98 -4.92
N VAL A 229 7.60 -16.21 -4.76
CA VAL A 229 8.89 -16.72 -4.26
C VAL A 229 8.81 -17.09 -2.79
N GLY A 230 8.14 -16.27 -1.98
CA GLY A 230 7.99 -16.52 -0.54
C GLY A 230 6.99 -17.63 -0.22
N LYS A 231 6.38 -18.26 -1.23
CA LYS A 231 5.44 -19.37 -1.12
C LYS A 231 4.20 -19.05 -0.25
N ALA A 232 3.63 -17.87 -0.44
CA ALA A 232 2.55 -17.34 0.39
C ALA A 232 1.18 -18.03 0.17
N PHE A 233 1.02 -18.87 -0.85
CA PHE A 233 -0.29 -19.42 -1.22
C PHE A 233 -0.54 -20.78 -0.58
N ILE A 234 -1.75 -20.99 -0.06
CA ILE A 234 -2.16 -22.28 0.54
C ILE A 234 -2.08 -23.43 -0.48
N HIS A 235 -2.38 -23.15 -1.76
CA HIS A 235 -2.26 -24.15 -2.84
C HIS A 235 -0.79 -24.48 -3.18
N GLN A 236 0.18 -23.65 -2.78
CA GLN A 236 1.60 -24.03 -2.82
C GLN A 236 1.98 -25.06 -1.73
N LYS A 237 1.05 -25.43 -0.83
CA LYS A 237 1.11 -26.69 -0.07
C LYS A 237 0.52 -27.83 -0.91
N GLY A 238 1.15 -28.14 -2.06
CA GLY A 238 0.84 -29.35 -2.83
C GLY A 238 0.71 -29.18 -4.34
N GLU A 239 0.38 -27.99 -4.84
CA GLU A 239 0.32 -27.67 -6.26
C GLU A 239 1.46 -26.73 -6.65
N PHE A 240 2.22 -27.14 -7.67
CA PHE A 240 3.43 -26.47 -8.10
C PHE A 240 3.07 -25.28 -8.98
N VAL A 241 3.08 -24.07 -8.41
CA VAL A 241 3.14 -22.85 -9.23
C VAL A 241 4.58 -22.73 -9.75
N SER A 242 4.73 -22.84 -11.07
CA SER A 242 6.00 -22.62 -11.77
C SER A 242 6.40 -21.15 -11.59
N PRO A 243 7.69 -20.81 -11.45
CA PRO A 243 8.12 -19.41 -11.28
C PRO A 243 7.63 -18.52 -12.42
N PHE A 244 7.64 -17.22 -12.18
CA PHE A 244 7.35 -16.17 -13.15
C PHE A 244 8.32 -16.21 -14.36
N PRO A 245 7.94 -15.62 -15.50
CA PRO A 245 8.83 -15.53 -16.65
C PRO A 245 10.08 -14.70 -16.29
N PRO A 246 11.31 -15.11 -16.65
CA PRO A 246 12.56 -14.43 -16.25
C PRO A 246 12.57 -12.93 -16.56
N GLU A 247 11.90 -12.52 -17.64
CA GLU A 247 11.73 -11.14 -18.08
C GLU A 247 11.06 -10.27 -17.01
N ALA A 248 10.23 -10.84 -16.14
CA ALA A 248 9.60 -10.12 -15.04
C ALA A 248 10.63 -9.48 -14.09
N VAL A 249 11.78 -10.12 -13.85
CA VAL A 249 12.84 -9.54 -13.02
C VAL A 249 13.51 -8.37 -13.73
N ASP A 250 13.70 -8.49 -15.04
CA ASP A 250 14.31 -7.41 -15.83
C ASP A 250 13.36 -6.21 -15.96
N LEU A 251 12.05 -6.44 -16.06
CA LEU A 251 11.03 -5.40 -15.99
C LEU A 251 10.99 -4.73 -14.61
N LEU A 252 11.03 -5.52 -13.53
CA LEU A 252 11.03 -5.02 -12.15
C LEU A 252 12.23 -4.09 -11.88
N LEU A 253 13.41 -4.46 -12.39
CA LEU A 253 14.65 -3.73 -12.16
C LEU A 253 14.92 -2.63 -13.20
N GLY A 254 13.96 -2.35 -14.10
CA GLY A 254 14.10 -1.34 -15.15
C GLY A 254 15.20 -1.66 -16.17
N ARG A 255 15.55 -2.94 -16.33
CA ARG A 255 16.55 -3.41 -17.31
C ARG A 255 15.94 -3.70 -18.68
N ALA A 256 14.63 -3.81 -18.74
CA ALA A 256 13.85 -3.97 -19.96
C ALA A 256 12.70 -2.95 -19.97
N MET A 257 12.34 -2.48 -21.15
CA MET A 257 11.15 -1.64 -21.35
C MET A 257 9.90 -2.52 -21.30
N TRP A 258 8.84 -2.02 -20.69
CA TRP A 258 7.56 -2.69 -20.70
C TRP A 258 6.93 -2.66 -22.10
N PRO A 259 6.53 -3.82 -22.66
CA PRO A 259 5.75 -3.86 -23.89
C PRO A 259 4.46 -3.05 -23.76
N GLU A 260 3.97 -2.48 -24.86
CA GLU A 260 2.76 -1.65 -24.89
C GLU A 260 1.54 -2.38 -24.31
N THR A 261 1.38 -3.66 -24.66
CA THR A 261 0.23 -4.48 -24.24
C THR A 261 0.35 -5.05 -22.83
N TRP A 262 1.46 -4.83 -22.13
CA TRP A 262 1.73 -5.36 -20.78
C TRP A 262 1.58 -4.31 -19.69
N GLY A 263 1.58 -4.74 -18.43
CA GLY A 263 1.70 -3.84 -17.29
C GLY A 263 0.36 -3.53 -16.62
N LEU A 264 0.36 -2.40 -15.90
CA LEU A 264 -0.68 -2.01 -14.95
C LEU A 264 -1.98 -1.64 -15.66
N CYS A 265 -3.10 -2.06 -15.10
CA CYS A 265 -4.42 -1.60 -15.49
C CYS A 265 -5.35 -1.46 -14.29
N VAL A 266 -6.38 -0.64 -14.47
CA VAL A 266 -7.42 -0.36 -13.48
C VAL A 266 -8.79 -0.51 -14.12
N ALA A 267 -9.85 -0.65 -13.33
CA ALA A 267 -11.19 -0.74 -13.89
C ALA A 267 -11.56 0.53 -14.68
N GLY A 268 -11.89 0.38 -15.97
CA GLY A 268 -12.56 1.43 -16.75
C GLY A 268 -14.07 1.23 -16.79
N ASP A 269 -14.54 0.05 -16.42
CA ASP A 269 -15.95 -0.33 -16.37
C ASP A 269 -16.33 -0.69 -14.92
N PRO A 270 -17.26 0.04 -14.28
CA PRO A 270 -17.71 -0.25 -12.92
C PRO A 270 -18.46 -1.58 -12.80
N ALA A 271 -18.86 -2.21 -13.91
CA ALA A 271 -19.42 -3.57 -13.90
C ALA A 271 -18.33 -4.67 -13.76
N ASN A 272 -17.05 -4.30 -13.80
CA ASN A 272 -15.97 -5.21 -13.47
C ASN A 272 -15.98 -5.51 -11.95
N LYS A 273 -16.19 -6.78 -11.59
CA LYS A 273 -16.27 -7.24 -10.20
C LYS A 273 -14.91 -7.66 -9.62
N ASP A 274 -13.94 -7.89 -10.50
CA ASP A 274 -12.60 -8.39 -10.17
C ASP A 274 -11.66 -7.20 -9.89
N LEU A 275 -11.72 -6.16 -10.74
CA LEU A 275 -11.02 -4.90 -10.54
C LEU A 275 -11.92 -3.91 -9.78
N ARG A 276 -11.70 -3.83 -8.46
CA ARG A 276 -12.48 -2.95 -7.58
C ARG A 276 -12.16 -1.47 -7.84
N ILE A 277 -13.15 -0.60 -7.65
CA ILE A 277 -13.01 0.85 -7.83
C ILE A 277 -12.98 1.65 -6.51
N ASN A 278 -13.14 1.01 -5.35
CA ASN A 278 -13.46 1.61 -4.05
C ASN A 278 -14.53 2.72 -4.14
N ALA A 279 -15.79 2.37 -3.88
CA ALA A 279 -16.89 3.35 -3.78
C ALA A 279 -16.96 4.03 -2.39
N PHE A 280 -15.91 3.88 -1.59
CA PHE A 280 -15.81 4.32 -0.20
C PHE A 280 -16.92 3.78 0.68
N ASP A 281 -17.48 2.61 0.40
CA ASP A 281 -18.62 2.05 1.13
C ASP A 281 -18.24 1.01 2.19
N ASN A 282 -17.03 0.47 2.13
CA ASN A 282 -16.51 -0.51 3.06
C ASN A 282 -15.32 0.07 3.85
N LEU A 283 -15.45 0.21 5.17
CA LEU A 283 -14.39 0.77 6.03
C LEU A 283 -13.23 -0.23 6.20
N GLU A 284 -13.55 -1.51 6.10
CA GLU A 284 -12.63 -2.64 6.15
C GLU A 284 -11.59 -2.54 5.04
N ASP A 285 -11.95 -2.02 3.85
CA ASP A 285 -11.04 -1.80 2.71
C ASP A 285 -9.90 -0.82 3.04
N ILE A 286 -10.00 -0.02 4.10
CA ILE A 286 -8.95 0.94 4.51
C ILE A 286 -8.41 0.70 5.92
N THR A 287 -8.83 -0.39 6.58
CA THR A 287 -8.45 -0.70 7.95
C THR A 287 -7.90 -2.12 8.08
N THR A 288 -8.69 -3.14 7.77
CA THR A 288 -8.37 -4.56 8.05
C THR A 288 -8.14 -5.40 6.80
N GLU A 289 -8.77 -5.04 5.68
CA GLU A 289 -8.73 -5.74 4.38
C GLU A 289 -8.07 -4.86 3.29
N TRP A 290 -7.15 -4.00 3.71
CA TRP A 290 -6.54 -2.97 2.88
C TRP A 290 -5.62 -3.47 1.77
N CYS A 291 -5.20 -4.74 1.80
CA CYS A 291 -4.41 -5.34 0.73
C CYS A 291 -4.83 -6.79 0.45
N THR A 292 -5.10 -7.11 -0.82
CA THR A 292 -5.32 -8.50 -1.26
C THR A 292 -4.60 -8.77 -2.58
N PHE A 293 -4.41 -10.05 -2.90
CA PHE A 293 -3.72 -10.47 -4.12
C PHE A 293 -4.36 -11.71 -4.74
N GLN A 294 -4.56 -11.71 -6.05
CA GLN A 294 -5.05 -12.82 -6.85
C GLN A 294 -4.12 -13.06 -8.04
N PRO A 295 -3.45 -14.22 -8.15
CA PRO A 295 -2.54 -14.50 -9.26
C PRO A 295 -3.29 -14.81 -10.56
N PHE A 296 -2.68 -14.46 -11.69
CA PHE A 296 -3.02 -15.03 -12.99
C PHE A 296 -2.05 -16.18 -13.26
N VAL A 297 -2.57 -17.41 -13.21
CA VAL A 297 -1.80 -18.62 -13.46
C VAL A 297 -2.21 -19.18 -14.82
N PHE A 298 -1.25 -19.44 -15.69
CA PHE A 298 -1.53 -20.06 -16.98
C PHE A 298 -2.02 -21.50 -16.78
N HIS A 299 -3.03 -21.90 -17.57
CA HIS A 299 -3.56 -23.26 -17.55
C HIS A 299 -2.44 -24.28 -17.85
N PRO A 300 -2.49 -25.49 -17.25
CA PRO A 300 -1.51 -26.55 -17.52
C PRO A 300 -1.31 -26.90 -19.01
N ASP A 301 -2.32 -26.62 -19.84
CA ASP A 301 -2.30 -26.91 -21.27
C ASP A 301 -1.65 -25.81 -22.11
N VAL A 302 -1.24 -24.68 -21.52
CA VAL A 302 -0.51 -23.63 -22.23
C VAL A 302 0.94 -24.10 -22.42
N PRO A 303 1.40 -24.39 -23.65
CA PRO A 303 2.75 -24.86 -23.88
C PRO A 303 3.78 -23.86 -23.34
N GLU A 304 4.84 -24.37 -22.71
CA GLU A 304 5.97 -23.60 -22.17
C GLU A 304 5.66 -22.66 -20.99
N LYS A 305 4.37 -22.41 -20.69
CA LYS A 305 3.93 -21.52 -19.59
C LYS A 305 3.04 -22.22 -18.57
N ALA A 306 2.83 -23.52 -18.68
CA ALA A 306 2.01 -24.29 -17.77
C ALA A 306 2.33 -23.97 -16.30
N ASN A 307 1.31 -23.52 -15.54
CA ASN A 307 1.39 -23.13 -14.13
C ASN A 307 2.29 -21.94 -13.80
N GLU A 308 2.77 -21.19 -14.80
CA GLU A 308 3.53 -19.94 -14.60
C GLU A 308 2.59 -18.80 -14.15
N VAL A 309 3.10 -17.92 -13.29
CA VAL A 309 2.40 -16.68 -12.91
C VAL A 309 2.67 -15.59 -13.94
N GLY A 310 1.68 -15.32 -14.78
CA GLY A 310 1.71 -14.27 -15.79
C GLY A 310 1.29 -12.88 -15.27
N GLY A 311 0.93 -12.76 -14.00
CA GLY A 311 0.48 -11.50 -13.42
C GLY A 311 -0.50 -11.70 -12.27
N GLY A 312 -1.39 -10.73 -12.07
CA GLY A 312 -2.45 -10.85 -11.08
C GLY A 312 -3.20 -9.54 -10.83
N ILE A 313 -4.13 -9.58 -9.88
CA ILE A 313 -4.81 -8.42 -9.33
C ILE A 313 -4.28 -8.19 -7.91
N VAL A 314 -3.81 -6.97 -7.65
CA VAL A 314 -3.52 -6.48 -6.31
C VAL A 314 -4.62 -5.49 -5.94
N ASN A 315 -5.35 -5.75 -4.86
CA ASN A 315 -6.23 -4.74 -4.30
C ASN A 315 -5.46 -3.96 -3.25
N LEU A 316 -5.45 -2.64 -3.33
CA LEU A 316 -4.92 -1.73 -2.32
C LEU A 316 -5.97 -0.68 -2.01
N ASN A 317 -6.36 -0.56 -0.75
CA ASN A 317 -7.42 0.34 -0.30
C ASN A 317 -8.72 0.19 -1.09
N GLY A 318 -9.19 -1.05 -1.30
CA GLY A 318 -10.41 -1.32 -2.07
C GLY A 318 -10.32 -1.00 -3.56
N VAL A 319 -9.14 -0.61 -4.07
CA VAL A 319 -8.90 -0.35 -5.50
C VAL A 319 -8.10 -1.50 -6.09
N GLY A 320 -8.61 -2.10 -7.16
CA GLY A 320 -8.02 -3.22 -7.87
C GLY A 320 -7.06 -2.77 -8.97
N PHE A 321 -5.83 -3.27 -8.88
CA PHE A 321 -4.74 -3.05 -9.83
C PHE A 321 -4.40 -4.37 -10.51
N GLY A 322 -4.83 -4.52 -11.76
CA GLY A 322 -4.40 -5.63 -12.60
C GLY A 322 -2.99 -5.38 -13.12
N LEU A 323 -2.18 -6.43 -13.20
CA LEU A 323 -0.87 -6.40 -13.83
C LEU A 323 -0.71 -7.66 -14.68
N THR A 324 -0.21 -7.49 -15.90
CA THR A 324 0.12 -8.60 -16.80
C THR A 324 1.56 -8.51 -17.28
N VAL A 325 2.26 -9.65 -17.32
CA VAL A 325 3.54 -9.85 -17.99
C VAL A 325 3.36 -10.72 -19.24
N PHE A 326 2.25 -10.50 -19.94
CA PHE A 326 1.88 -11.09 -21.23
C PHE A 326 0.88 -10.17 -21.92
N ASN A 327 0.62 -10.36 -23.22
CA ASN A 327 -0.46 -9.66 -23.91
C ASN A 327 -1.80 -10.32 -23.54
N PRO A 328 -2.72 -9.65 -22.82
CA PRO A 328 -4.02 -10.22 -22.47
C PRO A 328 -5.05 -10.14 -23.61
N GLY A 329 -4.65 -9.62 -24.78
CA GLY A 329 -5.48 -9.55 -25.99
C GLY A 329 -6.53 -8.45 -25.94
N ARG A 330 -6.20 -7.25 -25.43
CA ARG A 330 -7.12 -6.08 -25.31
C ARG A 330 -7.77 -5.67 -26.63
N GLU A 331 -7.09 -5.94 -27.72
CA GLU A 331 -7.51 -5.73 -29.10
C GLU A 331 -8.57 -6.73 -29.59
N LEU A 332 -8.72 -7.86 -28.90
CA LEU A 332 -9.61 -8.94 -29.30
C LEU A 332 -11.02 -8.75 -28.73
N PRO A 333 -12.09 -9.09 -29.47
CA PRO A 333 -13.45 -9.05 -28.96
C PRO A 333 -13.65 -9.86 -27.66
N SER A 334 -12.93 -10.99 -27.54
CA SER A 334 -12.97 -11.87 -26.36
C SER A 334 -12.43 -11.22 -25.10
N PHE A 335 -11.70 -10.10 -25.18
CA PHE A 335 -11.19 -9.41 -24.01
C PHE A 335 -12.32 -8.98 -23.07
N ASN A 336 -13.46 -8.58 -23.62
CA ASN A 336 -14.60 -8.13 -22.83
C ASN A 336 -15.56 -9.26 -22.42
N ASN A 337 -15.13 -10.53 -22.55
CA ASN A 337 -15.89 -11.65 -22.03
C ASN A 337 -16.08 -11.50 -20.50
N PRO A 338 -17.26 -11.83 -19.95
CA PRO A 338 -17.53 -11.69 -18.52
C PRO A 338 -16.56 -12.45 -17.60
N GLU A 339 -15.97 -13.54 -18.10
CA GLU A 339 -14.98 -14.37 -17.39
C GLU A 339 -13.58 -13.76 -17.35
N ASN A 340 -13.28 -12.77 -18.21
CA ASN A 340 -11.99 -12.11 -18.16
C ASN A 340 -11.95 -11.13 -16.97
N PRO A 341 -11.05 -11.34 -15.99
CA PRO A 341 -10.95 -10.45 -14.83
C PRO A 341 -10.48 -9.04 -15.20
N LEU A 342 -9.87 -8.87 -16.37
CA LEU A 342 -9.38 -7.58 -16.87
C LEU A 342 -10.36 -6.89 -17.83
N ARG A 343 -11.56 -7.43 -18.07
CA ARG A 343 -12.54 -6.84 -18.99
C ARG A 343 -12.80 -5.36 -18.68
N GLY A 344 -12.96 -4.53 -19.71
CA GLY A 344 -13.22 -3.10 -19.55
C GLY A 344 -12.13 -2.31 -18.81
N SER A 345 -10.95 -2.88 -18.56
CA SER A 345 -9.88 -2.18 -17.84
C SER A 345 -9.14 -1.19 -18.74
N VAL A 346 -8.64 -0.12 -18.13
CA VAL A 346 -7.77 0.87 -18.74
C VAL A 346 -6.33 0.58 -18.34
N GLN A 347 -5.46 0.39 -19.33
CA GLN A 347 -4.02 0.17 -19.14
C GLN A 347 -3.30 1.49 -18.96
N ARG A 348 -2.36 1.53 -18.01
CA ARG A 348 -1.52 2.70 -17.66
C ARG A 348 -2.30 4.01 -17.69
N PRO A 349 -3.27 4.19 -16.76
CA PRO A 349 -4.07 5.40 -16.77
C PRO A 349 -3.19 6.63 -16.54
N GLU A 350 -3.51 7.76 -17.16
CA GLU A 350 -2.84 9.05 -16.87
C GLU A 350 -3.34 9.57 -15.52
N TYR A 351 -4.64 9.45 -15.24
CA TYR A 351 -5.15 9.62 -13.89
C TYR A 351 -6.34 8.71 -13.58
N MET A 352 -6.58 8.53 -12.29
CA MET A 352 -7.82 8.01 -11.72
C MET A 352 -8.45 9.06 -10.81
N ALA A 353 -9.76 9.23 -10.90
CA ALA A 353 -10.48 10.17 -10.04
C ALA A 353 -11.79 9.59 -9.53
N TRP A 354 -12.18 10.00 -8.32
CA TRP A 354 -13.50 9.78 -7.75
C TRP A 354 -14.22 11.11 -7.66
N GLN A 355 -15.46 11.18 -8.12
CA GLN A 355 -16.23 12.42 -8.21
C GLN A 355 -17.59 12.28 -7.52
N ILE A 356 -17.89 13.22 -6.62
CA ILE A 356 -19.23 13.46 -6.06
C ILE A 356 -19.59 14.92 -6.33
N ASN A 357 -20.77 15.19 -6.88
CA ASN A 357 -21.29 16.54 -7.10
C ASN A 357 -20.29 17.51 -7.79
N GLY A 358 -19.53 16.99 -8.75
CA GLY A 358 -18.52 17.74 -9.51
C GLY A 358 -17.16 17.94 -8.80
N VAL A 359 -17.02 17.51 -7.55
CA VAL A 359 -15.77 17.61 -6.79
C VAL A 359 -14.97 16.31 -6.89
N GLN A 360 -13.71 16.41 -7.30
CA GLN A 360 -12.84 15.25 -7.54
C GLN A 360 -11.79 15.03 -6.44
N LYS A 361 -11.50 13.75 -6.18
CA LYS A 361 -10.27 13.27 -5.54
C LYS A 361 -9.48 12.52 -6.60
N ARG A 362 -8.26 12.97 -6.91
CA ARG A 362 -7.50 12.50 -8.09
C ARG A 362 -6.13 11.94 -7.74
N VAL A 363 -5.76 10.85 -8.40
CA VAL A 363 -4.39 10.33 -8.43
C VAL A 363 -3.90 10.43 -9.87
N ASN A 364 -2.88 11.27 -10.10
CA ASN A 364 -2.18 11.39 -11.37
C ASN A 364 -1.00 10.40 -11.39
N PHE A 365 -0.79 9.73 -12.52
CA PHE A 365 0.33 8.82 -12.76
C PHE A 365 1.24 9.41 -13.83
N THR A 366 2.53 9.52 -13.52
CA THR A 366 3.54 9.89 -14.52
C THR A 366 4.21 8.65 -15.07
N TRP A 367 4.25 8.53 -16.39
CA TRP A 367 4.88 7.42 -17.11
C TRP A 367 6.08 7.92 -17.91
N SER A 368 7.15 7.13 -17.96
CA SER A 368 8.34 7.42 -18.77
C SER A 368 8.28 6.88 -20.19
N ASP A 369 7.23 6.12 -20.51
CA ASP A 369 7.01 5.59 -21.86
C ASP A 369 6.40 6.62 -22.82
N VAL A 370 6.28 6.23 -24.09
CA VAL A 370 5.82 7.10 -25.18
C VAL A 370 4.34 6.89 -25.53
N TRP A 371 3.62 6.08 -24.76
CA TRP A 371 2.28 5.63 -25.11
C TRP A 371 1.22 6.65 -24.71
N ALA A 372 0.10 6.63 -25.42
CA ALA A 372 -1.04 7.45 -25.05
C ALA A 372 -1.76 6.82 -23.85
N HIS A 373 -1.88 7.59 -22.77
CA HIS A 373 -2.56 7.17 -21.55
C HIS A 373 -3.99 7.69 -21.52
N LYS A 374 -4.91 6.86 -21.02
CA LYS A 374 -6.33 7.23 -20.88
C LYS A 374 -6.66 7.60 -19.45
N ASN A 375 -7.71 8.39 -19.28
CA ASN A 375 -8.17 8.84 -17.98
C ASN A 375 -9.37 8.04 -17.49
N VAL A 376 -9.47 7.87 -16.18
CA VAL A 376 -10.60 7.20 -15.52
C VAL A 376 -11.21 8.14 -14.49
N THR A 377 -12.51 8.34 -14.56
CA THR A 377 -13.27 9.09 -13.54
C THR A 377 -14.50 8.28 -13.13
N TYR A 378 -14.55 7.93 -11.85
CA TYR A 378 -15.69 7.26 -11.24
C TYR A 378 -16.63 8.31 -10.67
N THR A 379 -17.79 8.48 -11.30
CA THR A 379 -18.85 9.32 -10.77
C THR A 379 -19.66 8.51 -9.75
N MET A 380 -19.60 8.94 -8.50
CA MET A 380 -20.30 8.30 -7.39
C MET A 380 -21.60 9.06 -7.13
N VAL A 381 -22.64 8.31 -6.79
CA VAL A 381 -23.94 8.86 -6.40
C VAL A 381 -23.89 9.06 -4.88
N ASP A 382 -24.30 10.24 -4.42
CA ASP A 382 -24.40 10.52 -2.99
C ASP A 382 -25.41 9.55 -2.36
N ARG A 383 -25.09 9.02 -1.18
CA ARG A 383 -26.04 8.16 -0.46
C ARG A 383 -26.86 9.08 0.43
N ASP A 384 -28.09 9.39 -0.02
CA ASP A 384 -29.11 10.04 0.79
C ASP A 384 -29.30 9.35 2.16
#